data_AF-A0A818FA73-F1
#
_entry.id   AF-A0A818FA73-F1
#
_cell.length_a   1.000
_cell.length_b   1.000
_cell.length_c   1.000
_cell.angle_alpha   90.00
_cell.angle_beta   90.00
_cell.angle_gamma   90.00
#
_symmetry.space_group_name_H-M   'P 1'
#
loop_
_entity.id
_entity.type
_entity.pdbx_description
1 polymer ?
#
loop_
_entity_poly.entity_id
_entity_poly.type
_entity_poly.pdbx_seq_one_letter_code
_entity_poly.pdbx_strand_id
1 'polypeptide(L)'
;MVKKQTDTSITHFRSGMSHDEPNLYRYIMPWEAEFIDSQRVWAEYALKRQEANTLNKRLTLDDLDDSWDRGIPRINTLFQKDRHVLAYDKGWHVRIDFKQYQILKQNPFWWTY
;
A
#
# COMPACT_ATOMS: atom_id res chain seq x y z
N MET A 1 34.80 -4.25 -16.56
CA MET A 1 34.10 -4.98 -17.64
C MET A 1 32.60 -4.90 -17.32
N VAL A 2 31.86 -4.09 -18.08
CA VAL A 2 30.44 -3.77 -17.81
C VAL A 2 29.58 -4.90 -18.37
N LYS A 3 28.83 -5.60 -17.53
CA LYS A 3 27.89 -6.64 -17.99
C LYS A 3 26.62 -5.94 -18.50
N LYS A 4 26.63 -5.55 -19.78
CA LYS A 4 25.45 -5.09 -20.51
C LYS A 4 24.66 -6.33 -20.91
N GLN A 5 23.78 -6.79 -20.03
CA GLN A 5 22.93 -7.95 -20.27
C GLN A 5 21.69 -7.47 -21.03
N THR A 6 21.60 -7.81 -22.31
CA THR A 6 20.32 -7.82 -23.03
C THR A 6 19.44 -8.92 -22.43
N ASP A 7 18.12 -8.71 -22.43
CA ASP A 7 17.10 -9.62 -21.89
C ASP A 7 17.20 -11.02 -22.51
N THR A 8 18.12 -11.81 -21.97
CA THR A 8 18.30 -13.21 -22.32
C THR A 8 17.51 -13.99 -21.28
N SER A 9 16.45 -14.66 -21.73
CA SER A 9 15.60 -15.50 -20.89
C SER A 9 16.44 -16.44 -20.02
N ILE A 10 16.02 -16.65 -18.78
CA ILE A 10 16.73 -17.52 -17.82
C ILE A 10 16.75 -18.95 -18.38
N THR A 11 17.93 -19.48 -18.70
CA THR A 11 18.11 -20.83 -19.27
C THR A 11 18.58 -21.86 -18.24
N HIS A 12 19.22 -21.43 -17.15
CA HIS A 12 19.77 -22.30 -16.11
C HIS A 12 19.49 -21.71 -14.73
N PHE A 13 19.12 -22.54 -13.76
CA PHE A 13 18.92 -22.14 -12.37
C PHE A 13 20.13 -22.52 -11.52
N ARG A 14 20.60 -21.59 -10.69
CA ARG A 14 21.62 -21.87 -9.66
C ARG A 14 20.92 -22.08 -8.33
N SER A 15 21.21 -23.20 -7.68
CA SER A 15 20.62 -23.52 -6.36
C SER A 15 20.97 -22.43 -5.33
N GLY A 16 19.96 -22.01 -4.56
CA GLY A 16 20.09 -21.07 -3.45
C GLY A 16 20.46 -21.78 -2.14
N MET A 17 19.78 -21.43 -1.05
CA MET A 17 19.90 -22.14 0.23
C MET A 17 19.38 -23.59 0.08
N SER A 18 19.94 -24.52 0.86
CA SER A 18 19.66 -25.96 0.75
C SER A 18 18.38 -26.42 1.45
N HIS A 19 17.53 -25.50 1.91
CA HIS A 19 16.31 -25.78 2.67
C HIS A 19 15.05 -25.34 1.91
N ASP A 20 13.96 -26.10 2.04
CA ASP A 20 12.72 -25.93 1.27
C ASP A 20 11.68 -25.15 2.09
N GLU A 21 11.96 -23.87 2.35
CA GLU A 21 11.07 -22.94 3.05
C GLU A 21 10.29 -22.05 2.05
N PRO A 22 9.03 -21.68 2.35
CA PRO A 22 8.27 -20.77 1.50
C PRO A 22 8.88 -19.37 1.50
N ASN A 23 8.98 -18.76 0.32
CA ASN A 23 9.52 -17.41 0.19
C ASN A 23 8.49 -16.33 0.58
N LEU A 24 8.98 -15.22 1.15
CA LEU A 24 8.13 -14.10 1.56
C LEU A 24 7.47 -13.41 0.35
N TYR A 25 8.16 -13.36 -0.80
CA TYR A 25 7.68 -12.69 -2.01
C TYR A 25 6.34 -13.23 -2.52
N ARG A 26 6.00 -14.49 -2.25
CA ARG A 26 4.70 -15.06 -2.61
C ARG A 26 3.52 -14.46 -1.85
N TYR A 27 3.75 -13.85 -0.70
CA TYR A 27 2.72 -13.28 0.17
C TYR A 27 2.61 -11.77 0.06
N ILE A 28 3.51 -11.12 -0.69
CA ILE A 28 3.48 -9.68 -0.93
C ILE A 28 2.87 -9.46 -2.31
N MET A 29 1.79 -8.69 -2.36
CA MET A 29 1.16 -8.33 -3.63
C MET A 29 2.13 -7.47 -4.46
N PRO A 30 2.29 -7.74 -5.77
CA PRO A 30 3.07 -6.87 -6.64
C PRO A 30 2.51 -5.44 -6.68
N TRP A 31 3.40 -4.45 -6.74
CA TRP A 31 3.01 -3.04 -6.82
C TRP A 31 2.06 -2.73 -7.97
N GLU A 32 2.29 -3.31 -9.15
CA GLU A 32 1.41 -3.12 -10.30
C GLU A 32 -0.03 -3.58 -10.00
N ALA A 33 -0.18 -4.75 -9.37
CA ALA A 33 -1.48 -5.27 -8.98
C ALA A 33 -2.14 -4.38 -7.90
N GLU A 34 -1.38 -3.94 -6.90
CA GLU A 34 -1.85 -2.99 -5.87
C GLU A 34 -2.32 -1.65 -6.48
N PHE A 35 -1.61 -1.11 -7.47
CA PHE A 35 -2.00 0.15 -8.12
C PHE A 35 -3.26 0.00 -8.95
N ILE A 36 -3.39 -1.09 -9.70
CA ILE A 36 -4.59 -1.39 -10.49
C ILE A 36 -5.79 -1.61 -9.56
N ASP A 37 -5.64 -2.43 -8.53
CA ASP A 37 -6.68 -2.67 -7.52
C ASP A 37 -7.07 -1.38 -6.80
N SER A 38 -6.11 -0.53 -6.45
CA SER A 38 -6.35 0.77 -5.81
C SER A 38 -7.23 1.70 -6.65
N GLN A 39 -6.95 1.83 -7.96
CA GLN A 39 -7.78 2.65 -8.84
C GLN A 39 -9.23 2.16 -8.87
N ARG A 40 -9.41 0.85 -8.98
CA ARG A 40 -10.73 0.22 -8.96
C ARG A 40 -11.47 0.48 -7.65
N VAL A 41 -10.82 0.16 -6.53
CA VAL A 41 -11.39 0.24 -5.19
C VAL A 41 -11.79 1.67 -4.83
N TRP A 42 -10.95 2.66 -5.14
CA TRP A 42 -11.28 4.07 -4.91
C TRP A 42 -12.37 4.60 -5.84
N ALA A 43 -12.46 4.11 -7.08
CA ALA A 43 -13.56 4.44 -7.98
C ALA A 43 -14.90 3.88 -7.47
N GLU A 44 -14.92 2.61 -7.04
CA GLU A 44 -16.10 1.98 -6.44
C GLU A 44 -16.54 2.71 -5.16
N TYR A 45 -15.60 3.10 -4.30
CA TYR A 45 -15.90 3.93 -3.12
C TYR A 45 -16.56 5.26 -3.49
N ALA A 46 -16.04 5.95 -4.52
CA ALA A 46 -16.58 7.24 -4.95
C ALA A 46 -18.05 7.12 -5.41
N LEU A 47 -18.37 6.05 -6.15
CA LEU A 47 -19.74 5.75 -6.59
C LEU A 47 -20.66 5.43 -5.40
N LYS A 48 -20.26 4.50 -4.53
CA LYS A 48 -21.02 4.14 -3.31
C LYS A 48 -21.29 5.36 -2.42
N ARG A 49 -20.29 6.24 -2.27
CA ARG A 49 -20.46 7.50 -1.54
C ARG A 49 -21.49 8.42 -2.18
N GLN A 50 -21.50 8.52 -3.51
CA GLN A 50 -22.48 9.33 -4.24
C GLN A 50 -23.89 8.76 -4.08
N GLU A 51 -24.07 7.46 -4.22
CA GLU A 51 -25.35 6.76 -4.02
C GLU A 51 -25.89 6.91 -2.60
N ALA A 52 -25.03 6.78 -1.59
CA ALA A 52 -25.43 7.02 -0.21
C ALA A 52 -25.93 8.46 -0.01
N ASN A 53 -25.23 9.45 -0.60
CA ASN A 53 -25.62 10.86 -0.51
C ASN A 53 -26.95 11.14 -1.23
N THR A 54 -27.22 10.54 -2.39
CA THR A 54 -28.51 10.73 -3.10
C THR A 54 -29.68 10.14 -2.32
N LEU A 55 -29.43 9.06 -1.56
CA LEU A 55 -30.40 8.46 -0.65
C LEU A 55 -30.46 9.14 0.72
N ASN A 56 -29.69 10.21 0.96
CA ASN A 56 -29.51 10.87 2.26
C ASN A 56 -29.11 9.88 3.38
N LYS A 57 -28.34 8.85 3.04
CA LYS A 57 -27.80 7.85 3.96
C LYS A 57 -26.31 8.07 4.15
N ARG A 58 -25.79 7.62 5.30
CA ARG A 58 -24.36 7.61 5.57
C ARG A 58 -23.78 6.25 5.18
N LEU A 59 -22.69 6.26 4.43
CA LEU A 59 -21.93 5.05 4.12
C LEU A 59 -21.38 4.43 5.41
N THR A 60 -21.56 3.13 5.56
CA THR A 60 -21.17 2.35 6.74
C THR A 60 -19.99 1.44 6.43
N LEU A 61 -19.47 0.75 7.46
CA LEU A 61 -18.38 -0.20 7.32
C LEU A 61 -18.81 -1.42 6.50
N ASP A 62 -20.04 -1.89 6.71
CA ASP A 62 -20.64 -3.04 6.02
C ASP A 62 -20.68 -2.84 4.50
N ASP A 63 -20.84 -1.59 4.03
CA ASP A 63 -20.85 -1.26 2.60
C ASP A 63 -19.47 -1.43 1.92
N LEU A 64 -18.39 -1.58 2.70
CA LEU A 64 -17.00 -1.58 2.25
C LEU A 64 -16.18 -2.80 2.75
N ASP A 65 -16.82 -3.81 3.33
CA ASP A 65 -16.14 -4.97 3.94
C ASP A 65 -15.24 -5.71 2.92
N ASP A 66 -15.73 -5.90 1.69
CA ASP A 66 -14.97 -6.55 0.59
C ASP A 66 -13.66 -5.81 0.21
N SER A 67 -13.56 -4.52 0.52
CA SER A 67 -12.45 -3.65 0.15
C SER A 67 -11.69 -3.09 1.36
N TRP A 68 -11.94 -3.60 2.56
CA TRP A 68 -11.47 -3.04 3.82
C TRP A 68 -9.94 -2.83 3.84
N ASP A 69 -9.18 -3.85 3.43
CA ASP A 69 -7.71 -3.84 3.41
C ASP A 69 -7.13 -3.55 2.01
N ARG A 70 -7.93 -2.96 1.11
CA ARG A 70 -7.52 -2.67 -0.27
C ARG A 70 -7.32 -1.18 -0.52
N GLY A 71 -6.58 -0.90 -1.60
CA GLY A 71 -6.28 0.45 -2.08
C GLY A 71 -5.08 1.13 -1.43
N ILE A 72 -4.59 2.17 -2.08
CA ILE A 72 -3.47 3.00 -1.63
C ILE A 72 -3.88 4.48 -1.73
N PRO A 73 -4.03 5.20 -0.60
CA PRO A 73 -4.11 4.72 0.78
C PRO A 73 -5.22 3.67 0.99
N ARG A 74 -5.12 2.86 2.03
CA ARG A 74 -6.10 1.80 2.34
C ARG A 74 -7.48 2.39 2.66
N ILE A 75 -8.56 1.75 2.22
CA ILE A 75 -9.93 2.27 2.43
C ILE A 75 -10.28 2.39 3.92
N ASN A 76 -9.82 1.45 4.75
CA ASN A 76 -10.05 1.48 6.20
C ASN A 76 -9.57 2.79 6.88
N THR A 77 -8.63 3.52 6.28
CA THR A 77 -8.17 4.82 6.78
C THR A 77 -9.28 5.87 6.89
N LEU A 78 -10.35 5.72 6.11
CA LEU A 78 -11.54 6.58 6.16
C LEU A 78 -12.30 6.47 7.50
N PHE A 79 -12.15 5.34 8.20
CA PHE A 79 -12.85 5.01 9.44
C PHE A 79 -11.94 5.01 10.67
N GLN A 80 -10.70 5.51 10.54
CA GLN A 80 -9.80 5.69 11.69
C GLN A 80 -10.38 6.67 12.71
N LYS A 81 -10.22 6.34 14.00
CA LYS A 81 -10.67 7.17 15.13
C LYS A 81 -10.06 8.58 15.08
N ASP A 82 -8.76 8.66 14.77
CA ASP A 82 -7.99 9.91 14.80
C ASP A 82 -7.94 10.64 13.45
N ARG A 83 -8.77 10.24 12.47
CA ARG A 83 -8.77 10.81 11.11
C ARG A 83 -8.88 12.34 11.10
N HIS A 84 -9.68 12.92 11.99
CA HIS A 84 -9.86 14.36 12.07
C HIS A 84 -8.59 15.09 12.55
N VAL A 85 -7.78 14.46 13.41
CA VAL A 85 -6.49 15.00 13.86
C VAL A 85 -5.45 14.84 12.75
N LEU A 86 -5.38 13.65 12.13
CA LEU A 86 -4.46 13.35 11.04
C LEU A 86 -4.67 14.24 9.81
N ALA A 87 -5.88 14.77 9.60
CA ALA A 87 -6.15 15.72 8.53
C ALA A 87 -5.26 16.98 8.59
N TYR A 88 -4.83 17.38 9.80
CA TYR A 88 -3.93 18.52 10.02
C TYR A 88 -2.45 18.17 9.92
N ASP A 89 -2.10 16.87 9.90
CA ASP A 89 -0.72 16.44 9.80
C ASP A 89 -0.19 16.54 8.35
N LYS A 90 0.30 17.73 7.98
CA LYS A 90 0.89 17.99 6.67
C LYS A 90 2.41 17.82 6.69
N GLY A 91 2.97 17.40 5.55
CA GLY A 91 4.42 17.26 5.38
C GLY A 91 5.03 16.06 6.11
N TRP A 92 4.21 15.09 6.54
CA TRP A 92 4.69 13.97 7.35
C TRP A 92 5.72 13.09 6.63
N HIS A 93 5.60 12.87 5.32
CA HIS A 93 6.56 12.09 4.54
C HIS A 93 7.98 12.64 4.65
N VAL A 94 8.16 13.93 4.35
CA VAL A 94 9.47 14.61 4.45
C VAL A 94 9.95 14.65 5.89
N ARG A 95 9.03 14.88 6.84
CA ARG A 95 9.38 14.89 8.26
C ARG A 95 9.91 13.53 8.74
N ILE A 96 9.36 12.41 8.25
CA ILE A 96 9.87 11.07 8.59
C ILE A 96 11.22 10.81 7.93
N ASP A 97 11.38 11.16 6.66
CA ASP A 97 12.65 11.02 5.95
C ASP A 97 13.79 11.78 6.66
N PHE A 98 13.51 13.00 7.13
CA PHE A 98 14.48 13.82 7.86
C PHE A 98 14.82 13.30 9.27
N LYS A 99 14.07 12.34 9.83
CA LYS A 99 14.40 11.73 11.13
C LYS A 99 15.75 11.01 11.12
N GLN A 100 16.25 10.61 9.94
CA GLN A 100 17.58 9.99 9.82
C GLN A 100 18.70 10.90 10.33
N TYR A 101 18.51 12.22 10.31
CA TYR A 101 19.49 13.19 10.82
C TYR A 101 19.30 13.54 12.30
N GLN A 102 18.17 13.15 12.89
CA GLN A 102 17.82 13.46 14.28
C GLN A 102 17.97 12.25 15.20
N ILE A 103 17.80 11.03 14.67
CA ILE A 103 17.73 9.79 15.45
C ILE A 103 18.74 8.79 14.87
N LEU A 104 19.57 8.20 15.75
CA LEU A 104 20.56 7.18 15.37
C LEU A 104 19.94 5.85 14.93
N LYS A 105 18.69 5.58 15.35
CA LYS A 105 17.95 4.37 14.99
C LYS A 105 17.39 4.47 13.57
N GLN A 106 17.79 3.54 12.70
CA GLN A 106 17.27 3.44 11.35
C GLN A 106 15.82 2.92 11.33
N ASN A 107 14.95 3.61 10.59
CA ASN A 107 13.59 3.14 10.29
C ASN A 107 13.56 2.54 8.85
N PRO A 108 13.38 1.22 8.68
CA PRO A 108 13.29 0.61 7.35
C PRO A 108 12.00 0.97 6.58
N PHE A 109 10.96 1.44 7.29
CA PHE A 109 9.65 1.80 6.71
C PHE A 109 9.42 3.33 6.73
N TRP A 110 10.44 4.12 6.41
CA TRP A 110 10.35 5.59 6.42
C TRP A 110 9.37 6.15 5.37
N TRP A 111 8.99 5.34 4.38
CA TRP A 111 8.16 5.74 3.25
C TRP A 111 6.65 5.54 3.48
N THR A 112 6.23 4.95 4.61
CA THR A 112 4.81 4.75 4.99
C THR A 112 4.51 5.16 6.42
N TYR A 113 3.21 5.31 6.74
CA TYR A 113 2.65 5.51 8.07
C TYR A 113 1.26 4.85 8.18
#